data_AF-A0A969LKG4-F1
#
_entry.id   AF-A0A969LKG4-F1
#
_cell.length_a   1.000
_cell.length_b   1.000
_cell.length_c   1.000
_cell.angle_alpha   90.00
_cell.angle_beta   90.00
_cell.angle_gamma   90.00
#
_symmetry.space_group_name_H-M   'P 1'
#
loop_
_entity.id
_entity.type
_entity.pdbx_description
1 polymer ?
#
loop_
_entity_poly.entity_id
_entity_poly.type
_entity_poly.pdbx_seq_one_letter_code
_entity_poly.pdbx_strand_id
1 'polypeptide(L)' 'MRGALLLFLSNSFLLLPQVAERRGFDPERFLEETCRKAGLPRSFWREPGTTVLKFEAVHFEEDDFVLSRR' A
#
# COMPACT_ATOMS: atom_id res chain seq x y z
N MET A 1 -4.26 5.04 -9.76
CA MET A 1 -2.87 4.56 -9.73
C MET A 1 -2.87 3.11 -9.24
N ARG A 2 -2.61 2.14 -10.13
CA ARG A 2 -2.52 0.71 -9.78
C ARG A 2 -1.15 0.41 -9.16
N GLY A 3 -0.96 0.69 -7.88
CA GLY A 3 0.31 0.40 -7.22
C GLY A 3 0.24 0.55 -5.71
N ALA A 4 0.56 -0.52 -5.01
CA ALA A 4 0.66 -0.61 -3.56
C ALA A 4 2.12 -0.85 -3.17
N LEU A 5 2.58 -0.34 -2.02
CA LEU A 5 3.96 -0.50 -1.56
C LEU A 5 4.01 -1.42 -0.34
N LEU A 6 4.98 -2.35 -0.34
CA LEU A 6 5.30 -3.26 0.76
C LEU A 6 6.70 -2.90 1.26
N LEU A 7 6.81 -2.55 2.54
CA LEU A 7 8.08 -2.31 3.21
C LEU A 7 8.50 -3.59 3.94
N PHE A 8 9.67 -4.15 3.62
CA PHE A 8 10.25 -5.27 4.36
C PHE A 8 11.19 -4.75 5.43
N LEU A 9 10.78 -4.91 6.69
CA LEU A 9 11.64 -4.94 7.88
C LEU A 9 11.17 -6.10 8.77
N SER A 10 11.84 -6.30 9.90
CA SER A 10 11.53 -7.32 10.93
C SER A 10 10.05 -7.41 11.35
N ASN A 11 9.21 -6.43 10.98
CA ASN A 11 7.76 -6.54 10.90
C ASN A 11 7.27 -6.12 9.49
N SER A 12 6.58 -7.02 8.78
CA SER A 12 6.01 -6.75 7.46
C SER A 12 4.72 -5.94 7.59
N PHE A 13 4.67 -4.75 6.98
CA PHE A 13 3.46 -3.91 6.94
C PHE A 13 3.04 -3.60 5.52
N LEU A 14 1.72 -3.61 5.30
CA LEU A 14 1.08 -3.45 4.01
C LEU A 14 0.03 -2.33 4.10
N LEU A 15 0.04 -1.42 3.12
CA LEU A 15 -1.01 -0.43 2.93
C LEU A 15 -1.61 -0.61 1.54
N LEU A 16 -2.93 -0.82 1.50
CA LEU A 16 -3.64 -1.08 0.25
C LEU A 16 -3.80 0.21 -0.57
N PRO A 17 -3.73 0.12 -1.91
CA PRO A 17 -3.66 1.28 -2.79
C PRO A 17 -4.93 2.13 -2.76
N GLN A 18 -6.10 1.51 -2.56
CA GLN A 18 -7.36 2.23 -2.44
C GLN A 18 -7.39 3.19 -1.24
N VAL A 19 -6.57 2.97 -0.22
CA VAL A 19 -6.47 3.90 0.92
C VAL A 19 -5.69 5.15 0.51
N ALA A 20 -4.64 4.99 -0.30
CA ALA A 20 -3.87 6.11 -0.83
C ALA A 20 -4.73 6.99 -1.75
N GLU A 21 -5.48 6.36 -2.66
CA GLU A 21 -6.37 7.06 -3.59
C GLU A 21 -7.49 7.81 -2.86
N ARG A 22 -8.21 7.15 -1.94
CA ARG A 22 -9.29 7.79 -1.17
C ARG A 22 -8.82 8.96 -0.30
N ARG A 23 -7.56 8.95 0.13
CA ARG A 23 -6.98 10.03 0.95
C ARG A 23 -6.19 11.06 0.14
N GLY A 24 -6.10 10.90 -1.18
CA GLY A 24 -5.35 11.80 -2.05
C GLY A 24 -3.86 11.86 -1.71
N PHE A 25 -3.26 10.75 -1.27
CA PHE A 25 -1.83 10.72 -0.96
C PHE A 25 -1.00 10.74 -2.24
N ASP A 26 0.00 11.61 -2.27
CA ASP A 26 1.11 11.47 -3.21
C ASP A 26 1.99 10.27 -2.82
N PRO A 27 2.89 9.80 -3.71
CA PRO A 27 3.73 8.63 -3.44
C PRO A 27 4.61 8.77 -2.20
N GLU A 28 5.08 9.98 -1.90
CA GLU A 28 5.98 10.23 -0.78
C GLU A 28 5.21 10.16 0.54
N ARG A 29 4.04 10.79 0.60
CA ARG A 29 3.11 10.72 1.71
C ARG A 29 2.62 9.30 1.96
N PHE A 30 2.40 8.52 0.90
CA PHE A 30 2.03 7.12 1.01
C PHE A 30 3.13 6.28 1.67
N LEU A 31 4.40 6.51 1.35
CA LEU A 31 5.55 5.87 2.01
C LEU A 31 5.64 6.28 3.49
N GLU A 32 5.51 7.58 3.80
CA GLU A 32 5.53 8.07 5.18
C GLU A 32 4.43 7.44 6.04
N GLU A 33 3.22 7.34 5.50
CA GLU A 33 2.06 6.78 6.19
C GLU A 33 2.20 5.25 6.35
N THR A 34 2.87 4.59 5.42
CA THR A 34 3.23 3.17 5.52
C THR A 34 4.26 2.95 6.64
N CYS A 35 5.32 3.77 6.72
CA CYS A 35 6.27 3.74 7.83
C CYS A 35 5.58 4.02 9.18
N ARG A 36 4.72 5.05 9.24
CA ARG A 36 3.97 5.37 10.47
C ARG A 36 3.10 4.20 10.92
N LYS A 37 2.44 3.51 9.97
CA LYS A 37 1.60 2.35 10.27
C LYS A 37 2.42 1.14 10.75
N ALA A 38 3.67 1.05 10.31
CA ALA A 38 4.65 0.08 10.79
C ALA A 38 5.26 0.43 12.16
N GLY A 39 4.85 1.54 12.79
CA GLY A 39 5.43 2.05 14.03
C GLY A 39 6.82 2.67 13.87
N LEU A 40 7.21 3.00 12.64
CA LEU A 40 8.52 3.53 12.29
C LEU A 40 8.47 5.05 12.05
N PRO A 41 9.62 5.76 12.14
CA PRO A 41 9.73 7.14 11.69
C PRO A 41 9.24 7.32 10.25
N ARG A 42 8.58 8.45 9.95
CA ARG A 42 8.04 8.72 8.60
C ARG A 42 9.12 8.70 7.50
N SER A 43 10.36 9.04 7.83
CA SER A 43 11.51 9.02 6.92
C SER A 43 12.18 7.66 6.79
N PHE A 44 11.70 6.62 7.49
CA PHE A 44 12.40 5.32 7.57
C PHE A 44 12.54 4.64 6.21
N TRP A 45 11.63 4.91 5.26
CA TRP A 45 11.73 4.42 3.88
C TRP A 45 13.00 4.88 3.14
N ARG A 46 13.69 5.91 3.64
CA ARG A 46 14.96 6.41 3.10
C ARG A 46 16.20 5.79 3.76
N GLU A 47 16.03 5.01 4.83
CA GLU A 47 17.16 4.44 5.58
C GLU A 47 17.91 3.39 4.74
N PRO A 48 19.25 3.36 4.80
CA PRO A 48 20.05 2.33 4.16
C PRO A 48 19.63 0.94 4.63
N GLY A 49 19.21 0.07 3.69
CA GLY A 49 18.72 -1.27 3.99
C GLY A 49 17.19 -1.41 3.96
N THR A 50 16.43 -0.32 3.83
CA THR A 50 14.99 -0.42 3.63
C THR A 50 14.66 -0.87 2.22
N THR A 51 13.93 -1.97 2.10
CA THR A 51 13.44 -2.48 0.81
C THR A 51 11.99 -2.08 0.62
N VAL A 52 11.75 -1.34 -0.46
CA VAL A 52 10.42 -0.92 -0.90
C VAL A 52 10.03 -1.75 -2.12
N LEU A 53 8.99 -2.58 -1.98
CA LEU A 53 8.44 -3.37 -3.08
C LEU A 53 7.12 -2.77 -3.54
N LYS A 54 6.83 -2.82 -4.84
CA LYS A 54 5.52 -2.42 -5.38
C LYS A 54 4.75 -3.66 -5.83
N PHE A 55 3.47 -3.76 -5.50
CA PHE A 55 2.57 -4.77 -6.05
C PHE A 55 1.30 -4.14 -6.60
N GLU A 56 0.60 -4.89 -7.43
CA GLU A 56 -0.70 -4.51 -7.99
C GLU A 56 -1.76 -5.47 -7.44
N ALA A 57 -2.94 -4.95 -7.12
CA ALA A 57 -4.06 -5.74 -6.63
C ALA A 57 -5.30 -5.45 -7.48
N VAL A 58 -6.06 -6.50 -7.77
CA VAL A 58 -7.38 -6.42 -8.39
C VAL A 58 -8.42 -6.55 -7.28
N HIS A 59 -9.38 -5.63 -7.24
CA HIS A 59 -10.49 -5.66 -6.29
C HIS A 59 -11.72 -6.27 -6.96
N PHE A 60 -12.42 -7.13 -6.24
CA PHE A 60 -13.70 -7.70 -6.64
C PHE A 60 -14.69 -7.42 -5.52
N GLU A 61 -15.89 -6.97 -5.87
CA GLU A 61 -17.02 -6.77 -4.95
C GLU A 61 -18.04 -7.91 -5.13
N GLU A 62 -18.96 -8.09 -4.18
CA GLU A 62 -19.93 -9.21 -4.26
C GLU A 62 -20.83 -9.11 -5.51
N ASP A 63 -21.12 -7.90 -6.00
CA ASP A 63 -21.89 -7.66 -7.23
C ASP A 63 -21.17 -8.16 -8.51
N ASP A 64 -19.83 -8.27 -8.50
CA ASP A 64 -19.08 -8.82 -9.64
C ASP A 64 -19.45 -10.30 -9.90
N PHE A 65 -19.86 -11.03 -8.86
CA PHE A 65 -20.27 -12.43 -8.98
C PHE A 65 -21.70 -12.61 -9.54
N VAL A 66 -22.54 -11.57 -9.48
CA VAL A 66 -23.94 -11.64 -9.97
C VAL A 66 -23.98 -11.49 -11.50
N LEU A 67 -23.03 -10.76 -12.08
CA LEU A 67 -22.92 -10.56 -13.53
C LEU A 67 -22.20 -11.70 -14.26
N SER A 68 -21.42 -12.53 -13.57
CA SER A 68 -20.71 -13.66 -14.18
C SER A 68 -21.57 -14.93 -14.37
N ARG A 69 -22.85 -14.90 -13.94
CA ARG A 69 -23.81 -16.01 -14.09
C ARG A 69 -24.82 -15.82 -15.23
N ARG A 70 -24.58 -14.91 -16.17
CA ARG A 70 -25.36 -14.77 -17.41
C ARG A 70 -24.53 -15.16 -18.62
#